data_AF-A0A523B6T7-F1
#
_entry.id   AF-A0A523B6T7-F1
#
_cell.length_a   1.000
_cell.length_b   1.000
_cell.length_c   1.000
_cell.angle_alpha   90.00
_cell.angle_beta   90.00
_cell.angle_gamma   90.00
#
_symmetry.space_group_name_H-M   'P 1'
#
loop_
_entity.id
_entity.type
_entity.pdbx_description
1 polymer ?
#
loop_
_entity_poly.entity_id
_entity_poly.type
_entity_poly.pdbx_seq_one_letter_code
_entity_poly.pdbx_strand_id
1 'polypeptide(L)'
;MRRKGYPHTSDIEEAIIEVLTNEDIKPAQFYDKVKAKLETKGFKTVYMTIKRVWRIYEGMVRKGRMYDVLGVVEGYEGDLNE
;
A
#
# COMPACT_ATOMS: atom_id res chain seq x y z
N MET A 1 22.54 -2.80 -11.75
CA MET A 1 21.54 -2.28 -10.76
C MET A 1 21.52 -3.23 -9.57
N ARG A 2 21.92 -2.78 -8.38
CA ARG A 2 21.91 -3.63 -7.16
C ARG A 2 20.44 -3.93 -6.84
N ARG A 3 20.01 -5.20 -6.93
CA ARG A 3 18.69 -5.60 -6.41
C ARG A 3 18.69 -5.29 -4.92
N LYS A 4 17.78 -4.42 -4.48
CA LYS A 4 17.53 -4.18 -3.06
C LYS A 4 17.05 -5.48 -2.43
N GLY A 5 17.18 -5.57 -1.11
CA GLY A 5 16.74 -6.72 -0.34
C GLY A 5 15.23 -6.93 -0.39
N TYR A 6 14.72 -7.67 0.58
CA TYR A 6 13.29 -7.73 0.83
C TYR A 6 12.80 -6.36 1.34
N PRO A 7 11.65 -5.85 0.88
CA PRO A 7 11.17 -4.53 1.29
C PRO A 7 10.80 -4.52 2.79
N HIS A 8 11.27 -3.50 3.50
CA HIS A 8 10.83 -3.21 4.86
C HIS A 8 9.42 -2.62 4.85
N THR A 9 8.79 -2.52 6.02
CA THR A 9 7.44 -1.95 6.13
C THR A 9 7.39 -0.53 5.56
N SER A 10 8.38 0.32 5.84
CA SER A 10 8.45 1.69 5.32
C SER A 10 8.52 1.73 3.78
N ASP A 11 9.23 0.79 3.16
CA ASP A 11 9.31 0.71 1.69
C ASP A 11 7.94 0.37 1.08
N ILE A 12 7.16 -0.49 1.76
CA ILE A 12 5.81 -0.86 1.34
C ILE A 12 4.84 0.31 1.56
N GLU A 13 4.92 1.00 2.70
CA GLU A 13 4.12 2.20 2.99
C GLU A 13 4.35 3.27 1.90
N GLU A 14 5.61 3.53 1.53
CA GLU A 14 5.97 4.47 0.47
C GLU A 14 5.41 4.02 -0.90
N ALA A 15 5.54 2.73 -1.23
CA ALA A 15 4.99 2.21 -2.48
C ALA A 15 3.45 2.29 -2.54
N ILE A 16 2.76 2.08 -1.42
CA ILE A 16 1.29 2.24 -1.31
C ILE A 16 0.89 3.68 -1.62
N ILE A 17 1.54 4.66 -0.99
CA ILE A 17 1.26 6.08 -1.21
C ILE A 17 1.49 6.45 -2.67
N GLU A 18 2.61 6.02 -3.25
CA GLU A 18 2.93 6.34 -4.64
C GLU A 18 1.93 5.72 -5.63
N VAL A 19 1.47 4.49 -5.39
CA VAL A 19 0.46 3.87 -6.27
C VAL A 19 -0.85 4.64 -6.21
N LEU A 20 -1.33 4.93 -5.00
CA LEU A 20 -2.64 5.57 -4.79
C LEU A 20 -2.64 7.06 -5.17
N THR A 21 -1.48 7.72 -5.16
CA THR A 21 -1.34 9.11 -5.62
C THR A 21 -1.30 9.22 -7.15
N ASN A 22 -0.70 8.24 -7.83
CA ASN A 22 -0.44 8.34 -9.27
C ASN A 22 -1.51 7.71 -10.15
N GLU A 23 -2.30 6.78 -9.61
CA GLU A 23 -3.27 6.01 -10.38
C GLU A 23 -4.56 5.80 -9.56
N ASP A 24 -5.72 6.00 -10.21
CA ASP A 24 -6.99 5.51 -9.67
C ASP A 24 -7.08 3.99 -9.90
N ILE A 25 -7.10 3.22 -8.82
CA ILE A 25 -7.02 1.76 -8.88
C ILE A 25 -8.14 1.12 -8.06
N LYS A 26 -8.66 0.00 -8.57
CA LYS A 26 -9.64 -0.80 -7.82
C LYS A 26 -8.94 -1.62 -6.72
N PRO A 27 -9.64 -1.95 -5.62
CA PRO A 27 -9.10 -2.82 -4.56
C PRO A 27 -8.52 -4.14 -5.08
N ALA A 28 -9.14 -4.74 -6.11
CA ALA A 28 -8.65 -5.97 -6.73
C ALA A 28 -7.26 -5.83 -7.40
N GLN A 29 -6.87 -4.62 -7.80
CA GLN A 29 -5.60 -4.33 -8.46
C GLN A 29 -4.51 -3.87 -7.49
N PHE A 30 -4.89 -3.54 -6.25
CA PHE A 30 -4.02 -2.89 -5.27
C PHE A 30 -2.73 -3.65 -5.02
N TYR A 31 -2.84 -4.95 -4.72
CA TYR A 31 -1.65 -5.77 -4.45
C TYR A 31 -0.69 -5.81 -5.63
N ASP A 32 -1.19 -6.07 -6.84
CA ASP A 32 -0.36 -6.22 -8.02
C ASP A 32 0.33 -4.90 -8.39
N LYS A 33 -0.35 -3.78 -8.21
CA LYS A 33 0.22 -2.44 -8.45
C LYS A 33 1.31 -2.10 -7.45
N VAL A 34 1.09 -2.34 -6.15
CA VAL A 34 2.12 -2.12 -5.11
C VAL A 34 3.32 -3.04 -5.33
N LYS A 35 3.08 -4.31 -5.68
CA LYS A 35 4.13 -5.26 -6.00
C LYS A 35 4.96 -4.81 -7.20
N ALA A 36 4.32 -4.44 -8.31
CA ALA A 36 4.99 -3.94 -9.50
C ALA A 36 5.84 -2.71 -9.17
N LYS A 37 5.30 -1.78 -8.38
CA LYS A 37 6.02 -0.58 -7.94
C LYS A 37 7.27 -0.88 -7.12
N LEU A 38 7.22 -1.86 -6.23
CA LEU A 38 8.39 -2.32 -5.47
C LEU A 38 9.42 -2.99 -6.38
N GLU A 39 8.98 -3.77 -7.37
CA GLU A 39 9.85 -4.40 -8.36
C GLU A 39 10.55 -3.37 -9.25
N THR A 40 9.86 -2.31 -9.68
CA THR A 40 10.49 -1.21 -10.45
C THR A 40 11.54 -0.45 -9.63
N LYS A 41 11.34 -0.37 -8.30
CA LYS A 41 12.33 0.17 -7.35
C LYS A 41 13.49 -0.81 -7.06
N GLY A 42 13.45 -2.01 -7.61
CA GLY A 42 14.50 -3.02 -7.52
C GLY A 42 14.43 -3.94 -6.30
N PHE A 43 13.31 -3.96 -5.56
CA PHE A 43 13.13 -4.85 -4.40
C PHE A 43 12.80 -6.29 -4.81
N LYS A 44 13.11 -7.24 -3.93
CA LYS A 44 12.69 -8.65 -4.08
C LYS A 44 11.34 -8.88 -3.40
N THR A 45 10.29 -9.04 -4.19
CA THR A 45 8.89 -9.23 -3.77
C THR A 45 8.44 -10.69 -3.75
N VAL A 46 9.31 -11.65 -4.07
CA VAL A 46 8.93 -13.06 -4.29
C VAL A 46 8.23 -13.71 -3.08
N TYR A 47 8.53 -13.25 -1.86
CA TYR A 47 7.94 -13.72 -0.61
C TYR A 47 6.85 -12.78 -0.05
N MET A 48 6.48 -11.74 -0.81
CA MET A 48 5.51 -10.75 -0.36
C MET A 48 4.09 -11.27 -0.59
N THR A 49 3.31 -11.35 0.49
CA THR A 49 1.93 -11.84 0.46
C THR A 49 0.93 -10.70 0.34
N ILE A 50 -0.22 -10.99 -0.28
CA ILE A 50 -1.36 -10.07 -0.38
C ILE A 50 -1.77 -9.56 1.01
N LYS A 51 -1.90 -10.47 1.98
CA LYS A 51 -2.28 -10.15 3.36
C LYS A 51 -1.34 -9.14 4.02
N ARG A 52 -0.03 -9.21 3.75
CA ARG A 52 0.94 -8.28 4.34
C ARG A 52 0.72 -6.86 3.85
N VAL A 53 0.49 -6.68 2.56
CA VAL A 53 0.26 -5.36 1.95
C VAL A 53 -1.03 -4.75 2.50
N TRP A 54 -2.12 -5.53 2.54
CA TRP A 54 -3.39 -5.10 3.11
C TRP A 54 -3.30 -4.71 4.58
N ARG A 55 -2.59 -5.49 5.41
CA ARG A 55 -2.39 -5.17 6.82
C ARG A 55 -1.62 -3.87 7.01
N ILE A 56 -0.67 -3.57 6.13
CA ILE A 56 0.07 -2.31 6.15
C ILE A 56 -0.85 -1.16 5.76
N TYR A 57 -1.60 -1.30 4.66
CA TYR A 57 -2.59 -0.31 4.22
C TYR A 57 -3.61 0.02 5.33
N GLU A 58 -4.28 -0.99 5.86
CA GLU A 58 -5.24 -0.83 6.96
C GLU A 58 -4.59 -0.15 8.17
N GLY A 59 -3.37 -0.57 8.51
CA GLY A 59 -2.60 0.03 9.59
C GLY A 59 -2.25 1.51 9.35
N MET A 60 -2.04 1.93 8.10
CA MET A 60 -1.82 3.34 7.76
C MET A 60 -3.11 4.15 7.92
N VAL A 61 -4.23 3.64 7.40
CA VAL A 61 -5.55 4.26 7.49
C VAL A 61 -5.96 4.43 8.96
N ARG A 62 -5.92 3.35 9.75
CA ARG A 62 -6.32 3.38 11.18
C ARG A 62 -5.44 4.28 12.04
N LYS A 63 -4.18 4.52 11.64
CA LYS A 63 -3.26 5.44 12.34
C LYS A 63 -3.41 6.90 11.90
N GLY A 64 -4.34 7.21 11.00
CA GLY A 64 -4.51 8.56 10.45
C GLY A 64 -3.34 9.01 9.56
N ARG A 65 -2.53 8.08 9.04
CA ARG A 65 -1.41 8.42 8.13
C ARG A 65 -1.90 8.68 6.71
N MET A 66 -3.08 8.17 6.37
CA MET A 66 -3.75 8.39 5.09
C MET A 66 -5.25 8.15 5.24
N TYR A 67 -6.03 8.67 4.29
CA TYR A 67 -7.44 8.35 4.15
C TYR A 67 -7.64 6.95 3.55
N ASP A 68 -8.82 6.36 3.77
CA ASP A 68 -9.23 5.11 3.11
C ASP A 68 -9.56 5.36 1.63
N VAL A 69 -8.53 5.55 0.81
CA VAL A 69 -8.66 5.81 -0.64
C VAL A 69 -9.42 4.70 -1.36
N LEU A 70 -9.25 3.45 -0.90
CA LEU A 70 -9.88 2.28 -1.51
C LEU A 70 -11.30 2.02 -0.98
N GLY A 71 -11.73 2.68 0.10
CA GLY A 71 -13.06 2.52 0.70
C GLY A 71 -13.35 1.10 1.21
N VAL A 72 -12.33 0.41 1.75
CA VAL A 72 -12.43 -1.01 2.18
C VAL A 72 -12.12 -1.23 3.66
N VAL A 73 -11.79 -0.18 4.41
CA VAL A 73 -11.49 -0.28 5.83
C VAL A 73 -12.77 -0.13 6.64
N GLU A 74 -13.23 -1.22 7.25
CA GLU A 74 -14.43 -1.22 8.09
C GLU A 74 -14.29 -0.29 9.29
N GLY A 75 -15.33 0.52 9.53
CA GLY A 75 -15.38 1.49 10.62
C GLY A 75 -14.50 2.72 10.41
N TYR A 76 -13.98 2.92 9.19
CA TYR A 76 -13.36 4.18 8.82
C TYR A 76 -14.43 5.23 8.52
N GLU A 77 -14.91 5.87 9.58
CA GLU A 77 -15.62 7.14 9.49
C GLU A 77 -14.55 8.21 9.32
N GLY A 78 -14.05 8.40 8.09
CA GLY A 78 -13.16 9.53 7.80
C GLY A 78 -13.83 10.78 8.34
N ASP A 79 -13.09 11.61 9.08
CA ASP A 79 -13.61 12.80 9.77
C ASP A 79 -14.47 13.66 8.83
N LEU A 80 -15.76 13.34 8.74
CA LEU A 80 -16.84 14.08 8.09
C LEU A 80 -17.62 14.87 9.16
N ASN A 81 -16.97 15.16 10.29
CA ASN A 81 -17.46 16.13 11.24
C ASN A 81 -16.99 17.51 10.76
N GLU A 82 -17.70 18.05 9.77
CA GLU A 82 -17.81 19.49 9.54
C GLU A 82 -18.81 20.10 10.54
#